data_AF-A0A5J4TT04-F1
#
_entry.id   AF-A0A5J4TT04-F1
#
_cell.length_a   1.000
_cell.length_b   1.000
_cell.length_c   1.000
_cell.angle_alpha   90.00
_cell.angle_beta   90.00
_cell.angle_gamma   90.00
#
_symmetry.space_group_name_H-M   'P 1'
#
loop_
_entity.id
_entity.type
_entity.pdbx_description
1 polymer ?
#
loop_
_entity_poly.entity_id
_entity_poly.type
_entity_poly.pdbx_seq_one_letter_code
_entity_poly.pdbx_strand_id
1 'polypeptide(L)'
;MQLVGMIEKSKEQKGSEQENEQMNNKMNELEMKVRSLEVEKELEKQGKMNALNERDRYIEERNQQQRDNQIALAERDRERIDKQKANSERDQEKRRADTEHAENVKLKQEKQKELQEKQKAQSEVTCLTTENQQLKSEISKLRPQITSPKEQLKPEPKLQQIQQSVPSSLSTITQQTIIPDPDHVIQQENKIIRTNKGLHSTVTFNPVITSGIVRFGGFFKDHPQYHFSIGISDSSAVFGSNEAPGDGVNGKKTVRYWKDGDLGQFGDYIKGNSRIEENKTVAMEVNMNIRPRTLTFFYDNQEQP
;
A
#
# COMPACT_ATOMS: atom_id res chain seq x y z
N MET A 1 77.64 -106.32 10.86
CA MET A 1 77.42 -104.87 10.59
C MET A 1 76.10 -104.55 9.88
N GLN A 2 75.47 -105.45 9.11
CA GLN A 2 74.22 -105.12 8.38
C GLN A 2 72.97 -104.89 9.25
N LEU A 3 72.88 -105.51 10.43
CA LEU A 3 71.70 -105.38 11.31
C LEU A 3 71.57 -103.99 11.96
N VAL A 4 72.70 -103.30 12.19
CA VAL A 4 72.72 -101.99 12.87
C VAL A 4 72.18 -100.88 11.96
N GLY A 5 72.56 -100.88 10.68
CA GLY A 5 72.08 -99.89 9.70
C GLY A 5 70.60 -100.02 9.33
N MET A 6 70.00 -101.22 9.46
CA MET A 6 68.55 -101.39 9.29
C MET A 6 67.75 -100.84 10.48
N ILE A 7 68.32 -100.93 11.69
CA ILE A 7 67.70 -100.38 12.91
C ILE A 7 67.76 -98.84 12.87
N GLU A 8 68.85 -98.24 12.40
CA GLU A 8 68.96 -96.79 12.24
C GLU A 8 67.96 -96.23 11.20
N LYS A 9 67.88 -96.82 10.00
CA LYS A 9 66.89 -96.39 8.99
C LYS A 9 65.44 -96.56 9.46
N SER A 10 65.14 -97.63 10.19
CA SER A 10 63.79 -97.85 10.74
C SER A 10 63.44 -96.84 11.84
N LYS A 11 64.43 -96.39 12.63
CA LYS A 11 64.24 -95.35 13.65
C LYS A 11 64.08 -93.96 13.02
N GLU A 12 64.86 -93.62 12.00
CA GLU A 12 64.72 -92.36 11.26
C GLU A 12 63.37 -92.27 10.53
N GLN A 13 62.92 -93.37 9.90
CA GLN A 13 61.64 -93.40 9.22
C GLN A 13 60.46 -93.23 10.19
N LYS A 14 60.49 -93.92 11.35
CA LYS A 14 59.48 -93.74 12.41
C LYS A 14 59.51 -92.33 13.02
N GLY A 15 60.68 -91.72 13.15
CA GLY A 15 60.81 -90.33 13.59
C GLY A 15 60.16 -89.35 12.60
N SER A 16 60.38 -89.55 11.30
CA SER A 16 59.80 -88.69 10.25
C SER A 16 58.27 -88.84 10.13
N GLU A 17 57.72 -90.03 10.36
CA GLU A 17 56.27 -90.28 10.36
C GLU A 17 55.58 -89.59 11.56
N GLN A 18 56.20 -89.66 12.74
CA GLN A 18 55.71 -88.99 13.94
C GLN A 18 55.76 -87.46 13.83
N GLU A 19 56.81 -86.91 13.22
CA GLU A 19 56.91 -85.46 12.95
C GLU A 19 55.86 -85.00 11.93
N ASN A 20 55.62 -85.77 10.86
CA ASN A 20 54.59 -85.47 9.87
C ASN A 20 53.17 -85.51 10.48
N GLU A 21 52.88 -86.48 11.34
CA GLU A 21 51.59 -86.54 12.05
C GLU A 21 51.40 -85.36 13.01
N GLN A 22 52.46 -84.98 13.75
CA GLN A 22 52.44 -83.80 14.61
C GLN A 22 52.25 -82.50 13.81
N MET A 23 52.86 -82.41 12.62
CA MET A 23 52.70 -81.27 11.72
C MET A 23 51.28 -81.19 11.16
N ASN A 24 50.69 -82.32 10.76
CA ASN A 24 49.34 -82.38 10.23
C ASN A 24 48.29 -81.98 11.30
N ASN A 25 48.49 -82.40 12.55
CA ASN A 25 47.64 -81.98 13.67
C ASN A 25 47.73 -80.47 13.94
N LYS A 26 48.94 -79.89 13.90
CA LYS A 26 49.13 -78.43 14.02
C LYS A 26 48.51 -77.67 12.84
N MET A 27 48.60 -78.21 11.62
CA MET A 27 48.00 -77.61 10.43
C MET A 27 46.47 -77.56 10.54
N ASN A 28 45.83 -78.66 10.94
CA ASN A 28 44.39 -78.71 11.17
C ASN A 28 43.94 -77.73 12.29
N GLU A 29 44.72 -77.63 13.37
CA GLU A 29 44.44 -76.67 14.45
C GLU A 29 44.55 -75.21 13.95
N LEU A 30 45.55 -74.91 13.12
CA LEU A 30 45.73 -73.60 12.50
C LEU A 30 44.58 -73.26 11.55
N GLU A 31 44.16 -74.20 10.69
CA GLU A 31 43.03 -73.99 9.79
C GLU A 31 41.73 -73.69 10.54
N MET A 32 41.46 -74.39 11.65
CA MET A 32 40.30 -74.11 12.50
C MET A 32 40.38 -72.72 13.13
N LYS A 33 41.57 -72.32 13.64
CA LYS A 33 41.79 -70.98 14.20
C LYS A 33 41.61 -69.87 13.15
N VAL A 34 42.10 -70.09 11.93
CA VAL A 34 41.92 -69.12 10.81
C VAL A 34 40.44 -68.96 10.48
N ARG A 35 39.68 -70.04 10.32
CA ARG A 35 38.23 -69.97 10.07
C ARG A 35 37.49 -69.26 11.21
N SER A 36 37.83 -69.55 12.46
CA SER A 36 37.23 -68.87 13.62
C SER A 36 37.51 -67.37 13.62
N LEU A 37 38.74 -66.96 13.32
CA LEU A 37 39.13 -65.55 13.22
C LEU A 37 38.45 -64.83 12.06
N GLU A 38 38.22 -65.51 10.93
CA GLU A 38 37.47 -64.94 9.80
C GLU A 38 36.01 -64.66 10.16
N VAL A 39 35.34 -65.60 10.85
CA VAL A 39 33.97 -65.41 11.33
C VAL A 39 33.88 -64.26 12.33
N GLU A 40 34.82 -64.17 13.28
CA GLU A 40 34.85 -63.09 14.27
C GLU A 40 35.04 -61.71 13.61
N LYS A 41 35.94 -61.61 12.63
CA LYS A 41 36.14 -60.37 11.85
C LYS A 41 34.88 -59.96 11.09
N GLU A 42 34.14 -60.91 10.54
CA GLU A 42 32.92 -60.60 9.79
C GLU A 42 31.77 -60.14 10.70
N LEU A 43 31.63 -60.77 11.87
CA LEU A 43 30.72 -60.30 12.92
C LEU A 43 31.08 -58.90 13.42
N GLU A 44 32.38 -58.61 13.61
CA GLU A 44 32.84 -57.29 14.02
C GLU A 44 32.53 -56.21 12.96
N LYS A 45 32.75 -56.51 11.67
CA LYS A 45 32.36 -55.61 10.57
C LYS A 45 30.86 -55.37 10.54
N GLN A 46 30.05 -56.41 10.70
CA GLN A 46 28.59 -56.29 10.72
C GLN A 46 28.12 -55.43 11.91
N GLY A 47 28.73 -55.61 13.08
CA GLY A 47 28.48 -54.77 14.26
C GLY A 47 28.81 -53.30 14.00
N LYS A 48 29.95 -53.01 13.38
CA LYS A 48 30.35 -51.63 12.99
C LYS A 48 29.38 -51.02 11.98
N MET A 49 28.94 -51.79 10.99
CA MET A 49 27.96 -51.34 9.98
C MET A 49 26.61 -50.98 10.63
N ASN A 50 26.12 -51.80 11.55
CA ASN A 50 24.86 -51.53 12.25
C ASN A 50 24.96 -50.26 13.11
N ALA A 51 26.07 -50.09 13.84
CA ALA A 51 26.31 -48.89 14.63
C ALA A 51 26.40 -47.61 13.77
N LEU A 52 26.98 -47.70 12.57
CA LEU A 52 27.02 -46.59 11.61
C LEU A 52 25.61 -46.22 11.13
N ASN A 53 24.80 -47.20 10.75
CA ASN A 53 23.42 -46.99 10.31
C ASN A 53 22.53 -46.39 11.41
N GLU A 54 22.71 -46.80 12.67
CA GLU A 54 22.01 -46.19 13.81
C GLU A 54 22.43 -44.73 14.02
N ARG A 55 23.71 -44.43 13.88
CA ARG A 55 24.23 -43.05 13.98
C ARG A 55 23.66 -42.17 12.88
N ASP A 56 23.59 -42.65 11.64
CA ASP A 56 23.05 -41.89 10.51
C ASP A 56 21.57 -41.58 10.71
N ARG A 57 20.79 -42.57 11.17
CA ARG A 57 19.37 -42.38 11.54
C ARG A 57 19.20 -41.30 12.61
N TYR A 58 20.02 -41.33 13.66
CA TYR A 58 19.97 -40.34 14.73
C TYR A 58 20.31 -38.92 14.21
N ILE A 59 21.26 -38.81 13.28
CA ILE A 59 21.61 -37.53 12.64
C ILE A 59 20.43 -37.00 11.81
N GLU A 60 19.77 -37.86 11.04
CA GLU A 60 18.60 -37.49 10.25
C GLU A 60 17.44 -37.01 11.12
N GLU A 61 17.11 -37.73 12.20
CA GLU A 61 16.09 -37.34 13.16
C GLU A 61 16.40 -35.99 13.81
N ARG A 62 17.66 -35.77 14.22
CA ARG A 62 18.09 -34.49 14.79
C ARG A 62 17.96 -33.34 13.78
N ASN A 63 18.34 -33.59 12.53
CA ASN A 63 18.22 -32.60 11.47
C ASN A 63 16.76 -32.27 11.16
N GLN A 64 15.87 -33.27 11.18
CA GLN A 64 14.44 -33.08 11.03
C GLN A 64 13.88 -32.24 12.18
N GLN A 65 14.20 -32.58 13.43
CA GLN A 65 13.76 -31.82 14.61
C GLN A 65 14.24 -30.36 14.56
N GLN A 66 15.46 -30.11 14.07
CA GLN A 66 15.97 -28.75 13.90
C GLN A 66 15.18 -27.95 12.85
N ARG A 67 14.79 -28.57 11.74
CA ARG A 67 13.93 -27.94 10.72
C ARG A 67 12.56 -27.61 11.30
N ASP A 68 11.94 -28.56 11.99
CA ASP A 68 10.61 -28.37 12.59
C ASP A 68 10.63 -27.26 13.64
N ASN A 69 11.68 -27.20 14.47
CA ASN A 69 11.87 -26.12 15.43
C ASN A 69 12.05 -24.75 14.75
N GLN A 70 12.78 -24.68 13.63
CA GLN A 70 12.91 -23.42 12.86
C GLN A 70 11.58 -22.97 12.26
N ILE A 71 10.80 -23.90 11.72
CA ILE A 71 9.46 -23.61 11.17
C ILE A 71 8.53 -23.09 12.27
N ALA A 72 8.48 -23.76 13.42
CA ALA A 72 7.66 -23.36 14.55
C ALA A 72 8.04 -21.97 15.11
N LEU A 73 9.34 -21.64 15.12
CA LEU A 73 9.81 -20.29 15.50
C LEU A 73 9.35 -19.25 14.48
N ALA A 74 9.52 -19.50 13.19
CA ALA A 74 9.10 -18.59 12.13
C ALA A 74 7.58 -18.37 12.07
N GLU A 75 6.79 -19.39 12.43
CA GLU A 75 5.33 -19.28 12.55
C GLU A 75 4.92 -18.42 13.74
N ARG A 76 5.56 -18.63 14.90
CA ARG A 76 5.32 -17.80 16.10
C ARG A 76 5.66 -16.33 15.87
N ASP A 77 6.75 -16.04 15.17
CA ASP A 77 7.14 -14.67 14.86
C ASP A 77 6.16 -14.01 13.88
N ARG A 78 5.67 -14.75 12.88
CA ARG A 78 4.60 -14.29 11.99
C ARG A 78 3.32 -13.96 12.77
N GLU A 79 2.89 -14.84 13.67
CA GLU A 79 1.71 -14.61 14.50
C GLU A 79 1.86 -13.37 15.39
N ARG A 80 3.07 -13.12 15.93
CA ARG A 80 3.35 -11.90 16.72
C ARG A 80 3.25 -10.64 15.87
N ILE A 81 3.79 -10.67 14.65
CA ILE A 81 3.71 -9.54 13.71
C ILE A 81 2.25 -9.24 13.35
N ASP A 82 1.48 -10.28 13.03
CA ASP A 82 0.06 -10.12 12.67
C ASP A 82 -0.77 -9.56 13.84
N LYS A 83 -0.53 -10.05 15.06
CA LYS A 83 -1.18 -9.49 16.27
C LYS A 83 -0.81 -8.03 16.50
N GLN A 84 0.46 -7.67 16.30
CA GLN A 84 0.90 -6.27 16.44
C GLN A 84 0.25 -5.37 15.38
N LYS A 85 0.14 -5.85 14.14
CA LYS A 85 -0.52 -5.13 13.06
C LYS A 85 -2.00 -4.92 13.36
N ALA A 86 -2.72 -5.96 13.76
CA ALA A 86 -4.13 -5.89 14.11
C ALA A 86 -4.40 -4.94 15.29
N ASN A 87 -3.53 -4.91 16.30
CA ASN A 87 -3.64 -3.94 17.39
C ASN A 87 -3.40 -2.50 16.91
N SER A 88 -2.41 -2.29 16.05
CA SER A 88 -2.12 -0.96 15.48
C SER A 88 -3.27 -0.43 14.62
N GLU A 89 -3.89 -1.31 13.82
CA GLU A 89 -5.08 -0.99 13.02
C GLU A 89 -6.26 -0.61 13.92
N ARG A 90 -6.52 -1.37 14.99
CA ARG A 90 -7.58 -1.06 15.97
C ARG A 90 -7.37 0.29 16.64
N ASP A 91 -6.13 0.61 17.03
CA ASP A 91 -5.79 1.91 17.63
C ASP A 91 -5.92 3.06 16.64
N GLN A 92 -5.68 2.82 15.35
CA GLN A 92 -5.90 3.81 14.31
C GLN A 92 -7.40 4.04 14.06
N GLU A 93 -8.19 2.97 14.00
CA GLU A 93 -9.65 3.05 13.82
C GLU A 93 -10.31 3.79 14.99
N LYS A 94 -9.90 3.49 16.23
CA LYS A 94 -10.38 4.22 17.41
C LYS A 94 -10.11 5.73 17.30
N ARG A 95 -8.89 6.12 16.90
CA ARG A 95 -8.52 7.52 16.70
C ARG A 95 -9.33 8.19 15.58
N ARG A 96 -9.65 7.48 14.50
CA ARG A 96 -10.52 7.98 13.42
C ARG A 96 -11.94 8.21 13.94
N ALA A 97 -12.50 7.26 14.68
CA ALA A 97 -13.83 7.39 15.27
C ALA A 97 -13.91 8.55 16.28
N ASP A 98 -12.89 8.73 17.12
CA ASP A 98 -12.82 9.86 18.06
C ASP A 98 -12.76 11.21 17.32
N THR A 99 -12.00 11.28 16.22
CA THR A 99 -11.90 12.48 15.38
C THR A 99 -13.23 12.80 14.68
N GLU A 100 -13.86 11.80 14.07
CA GLU A 100 -15.16 11.94 13.40
C GLU A 100 -16.26 12.34 14.39
N HIS A 101 -16.22 11.81 15.62
CA HIS A 101 -17.14 12.21 16.66
C HIS A 101 -16.95 13.68 17.04
N ALA A 102 -15.70 14.13 17.21
CA ALA A 102 -15.39 15.53 17.52
C ALA A 102 -15.84 16.50 16.40
N GLU A 103 -15.60 16.16 15.14
CA GLU A 103 -16.05 16.95 13.99
C GLU A 103 -17.56 17.03 13.90
N ASN A 104 -18.27 15.92 14.11
CA ASN A 104 -19.73 15.90 14.13
C ASN A 104 -20.32 16.76 15.25
N VAL A 105 -19.69 16.78 16.43
CA VAL A 105 -20.10 17.65 17.54
C VAL A 105 -19.93 19.12 17.15
N LYS A 106 -18.79 19.49 16.56
CA LYS A 106 -18.53 20.85 16.10
C LYS A 106 -19.52 21.31 15.03
N LEU A 107 -19.80 20.45 14.04
CA LEU A 107 -20.75 20.75 12.97
C LEU A 107 -22.18 20.93 13.51
N LYS A 108 -22.61 20.11 14.47
CA LYS A 108 -23.90 20.28 15.15
C LYS A 108 -23.98 21.63 15.87
N GLN A 109 -22.90 22.03 16.54
CA GLN A 109 -22.83 23.31 17.25
C GLN A 109 -22.89 24.51 16.28
N GLU A 110 -22.15 24.47 15.17
CA GLU A 110 -22.20 25.50 14.13
C GLU A 110 -23.59 25.61 13.50
N LYS A 111 -24.22 24.48 13.15
CA LYS A 111 -25.57 24.46 12.58
C LYS A 111 -26.62 25.03 13.52
N GLN A 112 -26.48 24.80 14.83
CA GLN A 112 -27.39 25.36 15.82
C GLN A 112 -27.21 26.88 15.98
N LYS A 113 -25.97 27.37 15.89
CA LYS A 113 -25.67 28.81 15.89
C LYS A 113 -26.25 29.50 14.65
N GLU A 114 -26.06 28.93 13.47
CA GLU A 114 -26.63 29.45 12.22
C GLU A 114 -28.16 29.51 12.26
N LEU A 115 -28.82 28.49 12.83
CA LEU A 115 -30.26 28.48 12.99
C LEU A 115 -30.75 29.60 13.91
N GLN A 116 -30.02 29.87 15.01
CA GLN A 116 -30.35 30.94 15.94
C GLN A 116 -30.17 32.33 15.29
N GLU A 117 -29.11 32.54 14.52
CA GLU A 117 -28.87 33.77 13.77
C GLU A 117 -29.98 34.00 12.72
N LYS A 118 -30.39 32.94 12.02
CA LYS A 118 -31.48 33.01 11.03
C LYS A 118 -32.82 33.37 11.68
N GLN A 119 -33.14 32.80 12.85
CA GLN A 119 -34.33 33.15 13.61
C GLN A 119 -34.31 34.63 14.04
N LYS A 120 -33.16 35.12 14.51
CA LYS A 120 -33.00 36.53 14.90
C LYS A 120 -33.23 37.46 13.70
N ALA A 121 -32.57 37.20 12.57
CA ALA A 121 -32.77 37.98 11.34
C ALA A 121 -34.23 37.96 10.86
N GLN A 122 -34.91 36.80 10.94
CA GLN A 122 -36.31 36.69 10.56
C GLN A 122 -37.23 37.53 11.47
N SER A 123 -36.94 37.59 12.78
CA SER A 123 -37.67 38.43 13.72
C SER A 123 -37.49 39.93 13.42
N GLU A 124 -36.27 40.34 13.06
CA GLU A 124 -35.96 41.73 12.68
C GLU A 124 -36.68 42.13 11.39
N VAL A 125 -36.67 41.26 10.37
CA VAL A 125 -37.41 41.47 9.11
C VAL A 125 -38.91 41.62 9.37
N THR A 126 -39.47 40.80 10.27
CA THR A 126 -40.90 40.88 10.63
C THR A 126 -41.21 42.22 11.29
N CYS A 127 -40.37 42.67 12.22
CA CYS A 127 -40.51 43.96 12.90
C CYS A 127 -40.49 45.13 11.88
N LEU A 128 -39.46 45.19 11.05
CA LEU A 128 -39.29 46.24 10.02
C LEU A 128 -40.41 46.23 8.97
N THR A 129 -40.95 45.05 8.65
CA THR A 129 -42.09 44.94 7.73
C THR A 129 -43.35 45.56 8.34
N THR A 130 -43.56 45.33 9.63
CA THR A 130 -44.71 45.87 10.37
C THR A 130 -44.61 47.39 10.51
N GLU A 131 -43.42 47.89 10.82
CA GLU A 131 -43.12 49.33 10.90
C GLU A 131 -43.29 50.02 9.52
N ASN A 132 -42.79 49.42 8.44
CA ASN A 132 -43.01 49.92 7.08
C ASN A 132 -44.49 49.98 6.70
N GLN A 133 -45.29 49.00 7.12
CA GLN A 133 -46.74 49.02 6.91
C GLN A 133 -47.41 50.17 7.69
N GLN A 134 -47.01 50.39 8.94
CA GLN A 134 -47.50 51.52 9.74
C GLN A 134 -47.15 52.86 9.10
N LEU A 135 -45.89 53.08 8.73
CA LEU A 135 -45.43 54.30 8.07
C LEU A 135 -46.16 54.54 6.73
N LYS A 136 -46.36 53.50 5.91
CA LYS A 136 -47.18 53.60 4.69
C LYS A 136 -48.61 54.07 4.99
N SER A 137 -49.22 53.56 6.06
CA SER A 137 -50.57 53.95 6.47
C SER A 137 -50.61 55.41 6.95
N GLU A 138 -49.58 55.89 7.65
CA GLU A 138 -49.47 57.29 8.07
C GLU A 138 -49.26 58.24 6.89
N ILE A 139 -48.37 57.90 5.96
CA ILE A 139 -48.16 58.67 4.71
C ILE A 139 -49.46 58.77 3.91
N SER A 140 -50.24 57.69 3.85
CA SER A 140 -51.53 57.70 3.16
C SER A 140 -52.57 58.61 3.83
N LYS A 141 -52.49 58.79 5.15
CA LYS A 141 -53.38 59.68 5.93
C LYS A 141 -52.97 61.15 5.84
N LEU A 142 -51.69 61.44 5.62
CA LEU A 142 -51.15 62.80 5.48
C LEU A 142 -51.32 63.37 4.05
N ARG A 143 -51.69 62.54 3.06
CA ARG A 143 -51.86 62.94 1.66
C ARG A 143 -53.10 63.78 1.27
N PRO A 144 -54.14 64.06 2.08
CA PRO A 144 -55.25 64.93 1.64
C PRO A 144 -54.99 66.45 1.77
N GLN A 145 -53.78 66.92 2.12
CA GLN A 145 -53.54 68.36 2.33
C GLN A 145 -52.34 68.94 1.55
N ILE A 146 -52.15 68.63 0.26
CA ILE A 146 -51.43 69.55 -0.62
C ILE A 146 -52.06 69.50 -2.02
N THR A 147 -52.90 70.47 -2.31
CA THR A 147 -53.45 70.77 -3.63
C THR A 147 -52.49 71.68 -4.43
N SER A 148 -52.53 71.46 -5.75
CA SER A 148 -52.12 72.35 -6.87
C SER A 148 -50.70 72.27 -7.46
N PRO A 149 -50.56 72.55 -8.79
CA PRO A 149 -49.58 71.92 -9.66
C PRO A 149 -48.52 72.87 -10.25
N LYS A 150 -47.52 72.24 -10.88
CA LYS A 150 -46.34 72.75 -11.61
C LYS A 150 -45.06 72.76 -10.77
N GLU A 151 -44.18 71.81 -11.09
CA GLU A 151 -42.87 72.16 -11.65
C GLU A 151 -42.22 70.93 -12.29
N GLN A 152 -41.60 71.15 -13.45
CA GLN A 152 -40.84 70.19 -14.23
C GLN A 152 -39.52 69.88 -13.51
N LEU A 153 -39.23 68.61 -13.24
CA LEU A 153 -37.86 68.15 -12.99
C LEU A 153 -37.59 66.79 -13.66
N LYS A 154 -36.80 66.88 -14.75
CA LYS A 154 -35.63 66.08 -15.14
C LYS A 154 -35.45 64.68 -14.50
N PRO A 155 -35.23 63.62 -15.28
CA PRO A 155 -35.05 62.27 -14.74
C PRO A 155 -33.66 62.07 -14.12
N GLU A 156 -33.64 61.60 -12.86
CA GLU A 156 -32.46 61.08 -12.16
C GLU A 156 -32.08 59.67 -12.68
N PRO A 157 -30.79 59.27 -12.61
CA PRO A 157 -30.28 58.13 -13.34
C PRO A 157 -30.62 56.82 -12.63
N LYS A 158 -31.05 55.83 -13.40
CA LYS A 158 -31.20 54.44 -12.94
C LYS A 158 -29.81 53.89 -12.62
N LEU A 159 -29.48 53.78 -11.33
CA LEU A 159 -28.43 52.86 -10.87
C LEU A 159 -28.89 51.44 -11.19
N GLN A 160 -28.40 50.90 -12.31
CA GLN A 160 -28.47 49.48 -12.59
C GLN A 160 -27.63 48.76 -11.53
N GLN A 161 -28.32 48.19 -10.55
CA GLN A 161 -27.76 47.21 -9.66
C GLN A 161 -27.38 46.00 -10.53
N ILE A 162 -26.10 45.90 -10.89
CA ILE A 162 -25.53 44.68 -11.48
C ILE A 162 -25.59 43.63 -10.37
N GLN A 163 -26.69 42.89 -10.31
CA GLN A 163 -26.69 41.56 -9.72
C GLN A 163 -25.74 40.74 -10.58
N GLN A 164 -24.49 40.63 -10.16
CA GLN A 164 -23.62 39.53 -10.57
C GLN A 164 -24.32 38.25 -10.13
N SER A 165 -25.06 37.64 -11.06
CA SER A 165 -25.55 36.29 -10.90
C SER A 165 -24.33 35.38 -10.80
N VAL A 166 -24.01 34.94 -9.60
CA VAL A 166 -23.09 33.84 -9.37
C VAL A 166 -23.64 32.64 -10.13
N PRO A 167 -22.94 32.06 -11.13
CA PRO A 167 -23.45 30.89 -11.83
C PRO A 167 -23.52 29.72 -10.83
N SER A 168 -24.74 29.37 -10.43
CA SER A 168 -25.04 28.43 -9.35
C SER A 168 -25.19 26.97 -9.82
N SER A 169 -24.41 26.54 -10.81
CA SER A 169 -24.38 25.11 -11.15
C SER A 169 -22.97 24.65 -11.47
N LEU A 170 -22.40 23.86 -10.55
CA LEU A 170 -21.27 22.99 -10.85
C LEU A 170 -21.80 21.89 -11.79
N SER A 171 -21.41 21.92 -13.05
CA SER A 171 -21.72 20.85 -14.00
C SER A 171 -20.70 19.72 -13.84
N THR A 172 -21.17 18.52 -13.53
CA THR A 172 -20.30 17.33 -13.51
C THR A 172 -19.90 16.95 -14.93
N ILE A 173 -18.60 16.80 -15.17
CA ILE A 173 -18.07 16.30 -16.44
C ILE A 173 -18.07 14.76 -16.38
N THR A 174 -18.69 14.11 -17.35
CA THR A 174 -18.59 12.65 -17.50
C THR A 174 -17.16 12.30 -17.91
N GLN A 175 -16.44 11.66 -17.00
CA GLN A 175 -15.05 11.27 -17.23
C GLN A 175 -14.95 9.83 -17.72
N GLN A 176 -14.05 9.58 -18.67
CA GLN A 176 -13.64 8.24 -19.10
C GLN A 176 -12.19 8.01 -18.69
N THR A 177 -11.96 6.97 -17.91
CA THR A 177 -10.62 6.55 -17.51
C THR A 177 -9.90 5.90 -18.68
N ILE A 178 -8.64 6.28 -18.92
CA ILE A 178 -7.74 5.63 -19.86
C ILE A 178 -6.74 4.81 -19.04
N ILE A 179 -6.85 3.49 -19.12
CA ILE A 179 -5.98 2.53 -18.43
C ILE A 179 -5.07 1.89 -19.49
N PRO A 180 -3.74 2.09 -19.43
CA PRO A 180 -2.82 1.49 -20.39
C PRO A 180 -2.82 -0.04 -20.35
N ASP A 181 -2.97 -0.62 -19.16
CA ASP A 181 -2.90 -2.06 -18.92
C ASP A 181 -3.91 -2.48 -17.82
N PRO A 182 -4.98 -3.22 -18.17
CA PRO A 182 -5.99 -3.66 -17.21
C PRO A 182 -5.48 -4.71 -16.21
N ASP A 183 -4.35 -5.37 -16.47
CA ASP A 183 -3.74 -6.29 -15.49
C ASP A 183 -3.06 -5.51 -14.35
N HIS A 184 -2.65 -4.27 -14.61
CA HIS A 184 -1.98 -3.39 -13.64
C HIS A 184 -2.96 -2.52 -12.86
N VAL A 185 -4.07 -2.14 -13.47
CA VAL A 185 -5.07 -1.25 -12.87
C VAL A 185 -6.48 -1.70 -13.21
N ILE A 186 -7.33 -1.78 -12.18
CA ILE A 186 -8.75 -2.09 -12.29
C ILE A 186 -9.55 -0.85 -11.88
N GLN A 187 -10.55 -0.48 -12.68
CA GLN A 187 -11.53 0.51 -12.26
C GLN A 187 -12.77 -0.17 -11.65
N GLN A 188 -13.18 0.29 -10.48
CA GLN A 188 -14.44 -0.09 -9.84
C GLN A 188 -15.19 1.18 -9.45
N GLU A 189 -16.27 1.50 -10.16
CA GLU A 189 -17.01 2.76 -9.99
C GLU A 189 -16.08 3.99 -10.12
N ASN A 190 -15.97 4.79 -9.07
CA ASN A 190 -15.09 5.95 -8.95
C ASN A 190 -13.71 5.63 -8.35
N LYS A 191 -13.38 4.34 -8.17
CA LYS A 191 -12.11 3.89 -7.61
C LYS A 191 -11.20 3.39 -8.70
N ILE A 192 -9.94 3.81 -8.62
CA ILE A 192 -8.84 3.29 -9.43
C ILE A 192 -7.98 2.42 -8.50
N ILE A 193 -7.97 1.12 -8.76
CA ILE A 193 -7.32 0.13 -7.90
C ILE A 193 -6.10 -0.40 -8.64
N ARG A 194 -4.92 -0.10 -8.11
CA ARG A 194 -3.68 -0.69 -8.60
C ARG A 194 -3.59 -2.16 -8.13
N THR A 195 -3.23 -3.06 -9.02
CA THR A 195 -2.99 -4.47 -8.70
C THR A 195 -1.54 -4.69 -8.21
N ASN A 196 -1.17 -5.93 -7.93
CA ASN A 196 0.21 -6.30 -7.63
C ASN A 196 1.07 -6.56 -8.88
N LYS A 197 0.58 -6.24 -10.08
CA LYS A 197 1.32 -6.36 -11.34
C LYS A 197 2.02 -5.04 -11.68
N GLY A 198 3.27 -5.14 -12.11
CA GLY A 198 4.11 -3.98 -12.44
C GLY A 198 4.62 -3.18 -11.23
N LEU A 199 5.62 -2.35 -11.51
CA LEU A 199 6.25 -1.38 -10.60
C LEU A 199 5.53 -0.03 -10.61
N HIS A 200 5.04 0.40 -11.77
CA HIS A 200 4.38 1.69 -11.97
C HIS A 200 3.06 1.53 -12.73
N SER A 201 2.18 2.51 -12.55
CA SER A 201 0.92 2.62 -13.30
C SER A 201 0.52 4.08 -13.37
N THR A 202 0.27 4.58 -14.58
CA THR A 202 -0.23 5.93 -14.82
C THR A 202 -1.59 5.84 -15.48
N VAL A 203 -2.57 6.54 -14.92
CA VAL A 203 -3.95 6.57 -15.42
C VAL A 203 -4.29 8.00 -15.79
N THR A 204 -4.90 8.19 -16.95
CA THR A 204 -5.39 9.50 -17.41
C THR A 204 -6.90 9.49 -17.59
N PHE A 205 -7.48 10.68 -17.74
CA PHE A 205 -8.92 10.85 -17.86
C PHE A 205 -9.25 11.71 -19.08
N ASN A 206 -10.27 11.29 -19.82
CA ASN A 206 -10.95 12.07 -20.85
C ASN A 206 -12.23 12.70 -20.26
N PRO A 207 -12.69 13.86 -20.75
CA PRO A 207 -12.15 14.61 -21.90
C PRO A 207 -10.90 15.45 -21.55
N VAL A 208 -10.14 15.80 -22.59
CA VAL A 208 -9.10 16.84 -22.48
C VAL A 208 -9.76 18.18 -22.15
N ILE A 209 -9.29 18.83 -21.09
CA ILE A 209 -9.82 20.13 -20.67
C ILE A 209 -9.20 21.23 -21.54
N THR A 210 -10.00 21.87 -22.38
CA THR A 210 -9.54 22.93 -23.31
C THR A 210 -10.03 24.33 -22.94
N SER A 211 -11.05 24.45 -22.10
CA SER A 211 -11.70 25.69 -21.67
C SER A 211 -12.37 25.53 -20.31
N GLY A 212 -12.68 26.64 -19.63
CA GLY A 212 -13.37 26.63 -18.34
C GLY A 212 -12.44 26.52 -17.14
N ILE A 213 -13.06 26.35 -15.97
CA ILE A 213 -12.39 26.04 -14.70
C ILE A 213 -12.86 24.65 -14.30
N VAL A 214 -11.93 23.72 -14.13
CA VAL A 214 -12.24 22.32 -13.85
C VAL A 214 -11.44 21.87 -12.63
N ARG A 215 -12.13 21.27 -11.67
CA ARG A 215 -11.54 20.68 -10.46
C ARG A 215 -11.63 19.16 -10.54
N PHE A 216 -10.50 18.50 -10.32
CA PHE A 216 -10.40 17.05 -10.19
C PHE A 216 -9.78 16.71 -8.84
N GLY A 217 -10.35 15.78 -8.09
CA GLY A 217 -9.84 15.44 -6.76
C GLY A 217 -10.39 14.13 -6.22
N GLY A 218 -9.78 13.70 -5.12
CA GLY A 218 -10.08 12.45 -4.43
C GLY A 218 -9.14 12.26 -3.25
N PHE A 219 -8.93 11.01 -2.85
CA PHE A 219 -7.98 10.66 -1.80
C PHE A 219 -7.29 9.34 -2.15
N PHE A 220 -6.09 9.13 -1.62
CA PHE A 220 -5.37 7.87 -1.74
C PHE A 220 -5.69 6.98 -0.53
N LYS A 221 -5.85 5.67 -0.74
CA LYS A 221 -6.19 4.70 0.31
C LYS A 221 -5.36 3.43 0.13
N ASP A 222 -4.89 2.86 1.25
CA ASP A 222 -4.18 1.58 1.33
C ASP A 222 -2.99 1.47 0.35
N HIS A 223 -2.21 2.55 0.18
CA HIS A 223 -1.11 2.60 -0.76
C HIS A 223 0.22 2.21 -0.08
N PRO A 224 0.83 1.07 -0.45
CA PRO A 224 2.12 0.66 0.12
C PRO A 224 3.17 1.74 -0.18
N GLN A 225 4.02 2.03 0.81
CA GLN A 225 4.68 3.32 1.08
C GLN A 225 5.52 4.03 -0.01
N TYR A 226 5.53 3.63 -1.28
CA TYR A 226 6.47 4.17 -2.26
C TYR A 226 5.74 4.85 -3.44
N HIS A 227 5.89 6.18 -3.47
CA HIS A 227 5.70 7.13 -4.57
C HIS A 227 4.37 7.06 -5.34
N PHE A 228 3.37 7.78 -4.85
CA PHE A 228 2.19 8.17 -5.63
C PHE A 228 2.19 9.69 -5.89
N SER A 229 1.46 10.10 -6.92
CA SER A 229 1.27 11.50 -7.28
C SER A 229 -0.06 11.70 -7.99
N ILE A 230 -0.52 12.96 -8.03
CA ILE A 230 -1.66 13.41 -8.82
C ILE A 230 -1.21 14.62 -9.66
N GLY A 231 -1.78 14.81 -10.84
CA GLY A 231 -1.34 15.90 -11.69
C GLY A 231 -2.02 15.96 -13.05
N ILE A 232 -1.53 16.85 -13.88
CA ILE A 232 -2.00 17.01 -15.26
C ILE A 232 -0.93 16.54 -16.24
N SER A 233 -1.39 16.14 -17.42
CA SER A 233 -0.53 15.83 -18.56
C SER A 233 -0.99 16.63 -19.78
N ASP A 234 -0.05 16.99 -20.63
CA ASP A 234 -0.34 17.45 -21.97
C ASP A 234 -1.07 16.36 -22.75
N SER A 235 -2.02 16.75 -23.60
CA SER A 235 -2.82 15.80 -24.39
C SER A 235 -2.00 14.89 -25.32
N SER A 236 -0.75 15.25 -25.62
CA SER A 236 0.18 14.42 -26.39
C SER A 236 1.00 13.43 -25.55
N ALA A 237 0.81 13.39 -24.22
CA ALA A 237 1.45 12.40 -23.36
C ALA A 237 0.79 11.03 -23.57
N VAL A 238 1.61 10.00 -23.73
CA VAL A 238 1.16 8.61 -23.89
C VAL A 238 1.89 7.79 -22.86
N PHE A 239 1.13 7.08 -22.02
CA PHE A 239 1.68 6.27 -20.94
C PHE A 239 1.50 4.78 -21.28
N GLY A 240 2.59 4.02 -21.24
CA GLY A 240 2.59 2.58 -21.44
C GLY A 240 2.30 1.79 -20.18
N SER A 241 2.22 0.46 -20.35
CA SER A 241 2.25 -0.49 -19.24
C SER A 241 3.54 -0.32 -18.44
N ASN A 242 3.42 -0.29 -17.11
CA ASN A 242 4.57 -0.16 -16.20
C ASN A 242 5.36 1.16 -16.27
N GLU A 243 4.75 2.25 -16.76
CA GLU A 243 5.41 3.56 -16.92
C GLU A 243 4.93 4.56 -15.85
N ALA A 244 5.88 5.25 -15.20
CA ALA A 244 5.59 6.36 -14.29
C ALA A 244 5.33 7.65 -15.08
N PRO A 245 4.58 8.64 -14.52
CA PRO A 245 4.22 9.84 -15.26
C PRO A 245 5.42 10.74 -15.61
N GLY A 246 6.59 10.44 -15.06
CA GLY A 246 7.85 11.14 -15.29
C GLY A 246 8.80 10.49 -16.28
N ASP A 247 8.52 9.27 -16.73
CA ASP A 247 9.50 8.48 -17.46
C ASP A 247 9.70 9.03 -18.88
N GLY A 248 10.94 8.93 -19.36
CA GLY A 248 11.32 9.29 -20.73
C GLY A 248 10.87 10.70 -21.16
N VAL A 249 10.15 10.77 -22.27
CA VAL A 249 9.68 12.03 -22.86
C VAL A 249 8.52 12.65 -22.09
N ASN A 250 7.83 11.89 -21.24
CA ASN A 250 6.65 12.34 -20.52
C ASN A 250 6.99 13.25 -19.33
N GLY A 251 8.22 13.20 -18.81
CA GLY A 251 8.66 14.09 -17.72
C GLY A 251 8.57 15.59 -18.04
N LYS A 252 8.57 15.96 -19.33
CA LYS A 252 8.38 17.34 -19.82
C LYS A 252 6.92 17.68 -20.18
N LYS A 253 6.05 16.68 -20.17
CA LYS A 253 4.63 16.78 -20.54
C LYS A 253 3.72 16.68 -19.33
N THR A 254 4.26 16.55 -18.12
CA THR A 254 3.49 16.37 -16.89
C THR A 254 3.86 17.37 -15.82
N VAL A 255 2.86 17.80 -15.05
CA VAL A 255 3.02 18.49 -13.77
C VAL A 255 2.48 17.57 -12.70
N ARG A 256 3.30 17.21 -11.72
CA ARG A 256 3.00 16.16 -10.74
C ARG A 256 3.12 16.70 -9.33
N TYR A 257 2.08 16.55 -8.53
CA TYR A 257 2.13 16.76 -7.09
C TYR A 257 2.41 15.45 -6.38
N TRP A 258 3.64 15.30 -5.90
CA TRP A 258 4.14 14.09 -5.28
C TRP A 258 3.67 13.95 -3.85
N LYS A 259 3.57 12.69 -3.41
CA LYS A 259 3.29 12.31 -2.02
C LYS A 259 4.06 13.15 -1.00
N ASP A 260 5.33 13.42 -1.25
CA ASP A 260 6.22 14.09 -0.27
C ASP A 260 6.05 15.62 -0.20
N GLY A 261 5.17 16.21 -1.03
CA GLY A 261 4.94 17.66 -1.08
C GLY A 261 5.59 18.36 -2.27
N ASP A 262 6.42 17.65 -3.03
CA ASP A 262 7.15 18.25 -4.13
C ASP A 262 6.26 18.36 -5.39
N LEU A 263 6.33 19.49 -6.10
CA LEU A 263 5.80 19.60 -7.46
C LEU A 263 6.92 19.30 -8.45
N GLY A 264 6.74 18.26 -9.27
CA GLY A 264 7.66 17.90 -10.33
C GLY A 264 7.19 18.43 -11.68
N GLN A 265 8.03 19.24 -12.34
CA GLN A 265 7.84 19.70 -13.71
C GLN A 265 9.20 19.87 -14.39
N PHE A 266 9.36 19.37 -15.63
CA PHE A 266 10.61 19.48 -16.41
C PHE A 266 11.89 18.89 -15.77
N GLY A 267 11.77 18.08 -14.72
CA GLY A 267 12.91 17.49 -14.01
C GLY A 267 13.34 18.25 -12.76
N ASP A 268 12.79 19.45 -12.54
CA ASP A 268 12.97 20.21 -11.31
C ASP A 268 11.85 19.90 -10.30
N TYR A 269 12.14 20.16 -9.03
CA TYR A 269 11.22 19.97 -7.92
C TYR A 269 11.01 21.30 -7.18
N ILE A 270 9.75 21.72 -7.09
CA ILE A 270 9.34 22.86 -6.26
C ILE A 270 8.87 22.31 -4.92
N LYS A 271 9.48 22.82 -3.84
CA LYS A 271 9.18 22.43 -2.45
C LYS A 271 8.27 23.46 -1.79
N GLY A 272 7.65 23.07 -0.67
CA GLY A 272 6.87 23.98 0.18
C GLY A 272 5.40 23.59 0.31
N ASN A 273 4.89 22.70 -0.55
CA ASN A 273 3.54 22.16 -0.41
C ASN A 273 3.48 21.08 0.67
N SER A 274 2.27 20.84 1.16
CA SER A 274 1.97 19.82 2.16
C SER A 274 2.24 18.44 1.59
N ARG A 275 2.65 17.51 2.47
CA ARG A 275 2.72 16.09 2.13
C ARG A 275 1.30 15.54 1.92
N ILE A 276 1.10 14.71 0.89
CA ILE A 276 -0.17 14.01 0.68
C ILE A 276 -0.21 12.78 1.60
N GLU A 277 -1.10 12.82 2.59
CA GLU A 277 -1.39 11.70 3.47
C GLU A 277 -2.53 10.84 2.94
N GLU A 278 -2.54 9.57 3.32
CA GLU A 278 -3.65 8.68 2.97
C GLU A 278 -4.95 9.11 3.67
N ASN A 279 -6.07 8.87 3.00
CA ASN A 279 -7.41 9.22 3.43
C ASN A 279 -7.63 10.73 3.62
N LYS A 280 -6.69 11.57 3.17
CA LYS A 280 -6.83 13.02 3.09
C LYS A 280 -7.14 13.44 1.66
N THR A 281 -7.98 14.46 1.53
CA THR A 281 -8.42 14.94 0.23
C THR A 281 -7.29 15.71 -0.45
N VAL A 282 -7.03 15.36 -1.71
CA VAL A 282 -6.17 16.13 -2.61
C VAL A 282 -6.97 16.47 -3.86
N ALA A 283 -6.83 17.70 -4.33
CA ALA A 283 -7.46 18.15 -5.56
C ALA A 283 -6.53 19.06 -6.36
N MET A 284 -6.85 19.20 -7.63
CA MET A 284 -6.23 20.15 -8.54
C MET A 284 -7.32 20.88 -9.32
N GLU A 285 -7.12 22.17 -9.51
CA GLU A 285 -8.01 23.03 -10.29
C GLU A 285 -7.22 23.67 -11.43
N VAL A 286 -7.73 23.51 -12.63
CA VAL A 286 -7.15 24.09 -13.84
C VAL A 286 -8.06 25.21 -14.33
N ASN A 287 -7.51 26.41 -14.51
CA ASN A 287 -8.19 27.55 -15.12
C ASN A 287 -7.65 27.80 -16.53
N MET A 288 -8.42 27.37 -17.53
CA MET A 288 -8.07 27.51 -18.94
C MET A 288 -8.49 28.87 -19.54
N ASN A 289 -9.29 29.66 -18.79
CA ASN A 289 -9.89 30.91 -19.26
C ASN A 289 -8.91 32.10 -19.20
N ILE A 290 -7.86 32.01 -18.40
CA ILE A 290 -6.88 33.10 -18.21
C ILE A 290 -5.55 32.82 -18.93
N ARG A 291 -4.75 33.88 -19.10
CA ARG A 291 -3.39 33.84 -19.67
C ARG A 291 -2.45 34.65 -18.77
N PRO A 292 -1.42 34.04 -18.15
CA PRO A 292 -1.08 32.61 -18.21
C PRO A 292 -2.20 31.73 -17.61
N ARG A 293 -2.36 30.50 -18.14
CA ARG A 293 -3.26 29.49 -17.57
C ARG A 293 -2.71 29.06 -16.20
N THR A 294 -3.57 28.68 -15.28
CA THR A 294 -3.15 28.27 -13.93
C THR A 294 -3.55 26.85 -13.61
N LEU A 295 -2.74 26.22 -12.77
CA LEU A 295 -3.01 24.96 -12.10
C LEU A 295 -2.78 25.20 -10.60
N THR A 296 -3.81 24.98 -9.80
CA THR A 296 -3.76 25.18 -8.35
C THR A 296 -4.01 23.84 -7.66
N PHE A 297 -3.14 23.48 -6.72
CA PHE A 297 -3.29 22.27 -5.91
C PHE A 297 -3.94 22.59 -4.56
N PHE A 298 -4.74 21.65 -4.06
CA PHE A 298 -5.40 21.74 -2.77
C PHE A 298 -5.12 20.48 -1.97
N TYR A 299 -4.78 20.64 -0.69
CA TYR A 299 -4.66 19.56 0.28
C TYR A 299 -5.59 19.87 1.46
N ASP A 300 -6.50 18.95 1.78
CA ASP A 300 -7.57 19.13 2.78
C ASP A 300 -8.36 20.44 2.59
N ASN A 301 -8.67 20.74 1.32
CA ASN A 301 -9.33 21.98 0.86
C ASN A 301 -8.53 23.29 1.09
N GLN A 302 -7.27 23.21 1.50
CA GLN A 302 -6.36 24.35 1.58
C GLN A 302 -5.51 24.45 0.31
N GLU A 303 -5.50 25.63 -0.30
CA GLU A 303 -4.62 25.94 -1.44
C GLU A 303 -3.15 25.77 -1.04
N GLN A 304 -2.35 25.18 -1.94
CA GLN A 304 -0.93 24.95 -1.74
C GLN A 304 -0.09 26.07 -2.36
N PRO A 305 1.03 26.46 -1.71
CA PRO A 305 1.83 27.63 -2.06
C PRO A 305 2.67 27.50 -3.34
#